data_AF-A0A2T2RUW1-F1
#
_entry.id   AF-A0A2T2RUW1-F1
#
_cell.length_a   1.000
_cell.length_b   1.000
_cell.length_c   1.000
_cell.angle_alpha   90.00
_cell.angle_beta   90.00
_cell.angle_gamma   90.00
#
_symmetry.space_group_name_H-M   'P 1'
#
loop_
_entity.id
_entity.type
_entity.pdbx_description
1 polymer ?
#
loop_
_entity_poly.entity_id
_entity_poly.type
_entity_poly.pdbx_seq_one_letter_code
_entity_poly.pdbx_strand_id
1 'polypeptide(L)'
;MMQSYETMYILRPDLSEEQVEEAIARYQSILSERGAHNIEIQNRGKRRLAYEINKHQEGIYIQMNYEADGSHVAPLERAMRLSEEVIRYLTMKIKQPKKKDQKPASQGTQPAEAEA
;
A
#
# COMPACT_ATOMS: atom_id res chain seq x y z
N MET A 1 -4.75 20.69 9.68
CA MET A 1 -3.58 20.34 10.52
C MET A 1 -3.09 18.98 10.05
N MET A 2 -1.81 18.86 9.69
CA MET A 2 -1.24 17.63 9.12
C MET A 2 -1.39 16.46 10.10
N GLN A 3 -1.91 15.36 9.59
CA GLN A 3 -2.15 14.13 10.34
C GLN A 3 -1.56 12.97 9.56
N SER A 4 -1.01 12.00 10.28
CA SER A 4 -0.53 10.76 9.69
C SER A 4 -1.71 9.80 9.50
N TYR A 5 -1.79 9.20 8.31
CA TYR A 5 -2.77 8.19 7.96
C TYR A 5 -2.05 6.93 7.47
N GLU A 6 -2.67 5.79 7.73
CA GLU A 6 -2.32 4.51 7.15
C GLU A 6 -3.56 3.97 6.44
N THR A 7 -3.44 3.76 5.14
CA THR A 7 -4.46 3.13 4.31
C THR A 7 -3.95 1.77 3.88
N MET A 8 -4.66 0.73 4.33
CA MET A 8 -4.43 -0.62 3.84
C MET A 8 -5.56 -1.01 2.91
N TYR A 9 -5.22 -1.47 1.72
CA TYR A 9 -6.19 -1.94 0.75
C TYR A 9 -5.77 -3.27 0.15
N ILE A 10 -6.78 -4.01 -0.30
CA ILE A 10 -6.65 -5.34 -0.85
C ILE A 10 -7.09 -5.25 -2.29
N LEU A 11 -6.17 -5.58 -3.19
CA LEU A 11 -6.46 -5.73 -4.61
C LEU A 11 -6.88 -7.16 -4.92
N ARG A 12 -7.60 -7.33 -6.03
CA ARG A 12 -7.97 -8.65 -6.54
C ARG A 12 -6.72 -9.52 -6.80
N PRO A 13 -6.82 -10.84 -6.61
CA PRO A 13 -5.68 -11.76 -6.74
C PRO A 13 -5.28 -12.08 -8.18
N ASP A 14 -6.07 -11.64 -9.16
CA ASP A 14 -5.89 -11.94 -10.59
C ASP A 14 -5.25 -10.78 -11.39
N LEU A 15 -4.95 -9.66 -10.73
CA LEU A 15 -4.19 -8.57 -11.35
C LEU A 15 -2.76 -9.01 -11.63
N SER A 16 -2.22 -8.58 -12.78
CA SER A 16 -0.79 -8.70 -13.08
C SER A 16 0.03 -7.76 -12.20
N GLU A 17 1.34 -8.01 -12.10
CA GLU A 17 2.25 -7.12 -11.36
C GLU A 17 2.21 -5.68 -11.92
N GLU A 18 2.15 -5.53 -13.24
CA GLU A 18 2.01 -4.24 -13.92
C GLU A 18 0.72 -3.51 -13.52
N GLN A 19 -0.42 -4.21 -13.48
CA GLN A 19 -1.69 -3.64 -13.04
C GLN A 19 -1.67 -3.24 -11.56
N VAL A 20 -0.99 -4.02 -10.72
CA VAL A 20 -0.79 -3.67 -9.31
C VAL A 20 0.02 -2.39 -9.18
N GLU A 21 1.11 -2.25 -9.91
CA GLU A 21 1.93 -1.03 -9.93
C GLU A 21 1.15 0.18 -10.47
N GLU A 22 0.35 0.01 -11.52
CA GLU A 22 -0.51 1.06 -12.05
C GLU A 22 -1.54 1.53 -11.01
N ALA A 23 -2.19 0.58 -10.32
CA ALA A 23 -3.14 0.90 -9.24
C ALA A 23 -2.45 1.66 -8.09
N ILE A 24 -1.26 1.24 -7.69
CA ILE A 24 -0.44 1.93 -6.69
C ILE A 24 -0.13 3.36 -7.13
N ALA A 25 0.39 3.54 -8.35
CA ALA A 25 0.75 4.84 -8.90
C ALA A 25 -0.47 5.76 -8.98
N ARG A 26 -1.63 5.25 -9.40
CA ARG A 26 -2.88 6.00 -9.47
C ARG A 26 -3.28 6.58 -8.11
N TYR A 27 -3.25 5.77 -7.05
CA TYR A 27 -3.61 6.23 -5.71
C TYR A 27 -2.55 7.16 -5.11
N GLN A 28 -1.27 6.92 -5.40
CA GLN A 28 -0.18 7.82 -5.04
C GLN A 28 -0.34 9.21 -5.68
N SER A 29 -0.70 9.27 -6.96
CA SER A 29 -0.94 10.53 -7.68
C SER A 29 -2.09 11.32 -7.08
N ILE A 30 -3.21 10.67 -6.74
CA ILE A 30 -4.37 11.35 -6.10
C ILE A 30 -3.96 12.05 -4.80
N LEU A 31 -3.10 11.41 -4.00
CA LEU A 31 -2.59 12.00 -2.76
C LEU A 31 -1.58 13.12 -3.05
N SER A 32 -0.68 12.91 -4.02
CA SER A 32 0.39 13.86 -4.35
C SER A 32 -0.16 15.14 -4.95
N GLU A 33 -1.13 15.05 -5.86
CA GLU A 33 -1.81 16.20 -6.49
C GLU A 33 -2.52 17.09 -5.48
N ARG A 34 -2.95 16.53 -4.35
CA ARG A 34 -3.66 17.28 -3.29
C ARG A 34 -2.71 17.88 -2.25
N GLY A 35 -1.42 17.52 -2.29
CA GLY A 35 -0.42 18.02 -1.34
C GLY A 35 -0.21 17.14 -0.12
N ALA A 36 -0.41 15.82 -0.25
CA ALA A 36 0.05 14.88 0.78
C ALA A 36 1.59 14.77 0.78
N HIS A 37 2.16 14.55 1.95
CA HIS A 37 3.60 14.43 2.18
C HIS A 37 3.96 13.05 2.75
N ASN A 38 5.25 12.70 2.73
CA ASN A 38 5.80 11.48 3.31
C ASN A 38 5.04 10.19 2.89
N ILE A 39 4.68 10.09 1.60
CA ILE A 39 3.96 8.93 1.08
C ILE A 39 4.93 7.74 0.99
N GLU A 40 4.71 6.73 1.83
CA GLU A 40 5.44 5.47 1.85
C GLU A 40 4.50 4.33 1.47
N ILE A 41 4.88 3.55 0.46
CA ILE A 41 4.09 2.42 -0.02
C ILE A 41 4.86 1.13 0.26
N GLN A 42 4.17 0.13 0.79
CA GLN A 42 4.70 -1.19 1.05
C GLN A 42 3.78 -2.24 0.40
N ASN A 43 4.30 -2.94 -0.62
CA ASN A 43 3.63 -4.09 -1.20
C ASN A 43 3.88 -5.33 -0.32
N ARG A 44 2.83 -5.87 0.28
CA ARG A 44 2.89 -7.07 1.15
C ARG A 44 2.62 -8.37 0.40
N GLY A 45 2.38 -8.29 -0.92
CA GLY A 45 2.17 -9.42 -1.80
C GLY A 45 0.81 -10.11 -1.61
N LYS A 46 0.66 -11.25 -2.28
CA LYS A 46 -0.54 -12.09 -2.25
C LYS A 46 -0.64 -12.86 -0.94
N ARG A 47 -1.81 -12.81 -0.28
CA ARG A 47 -2.08 -13.54 0.96
C ARG A 47 -3.49 -14.12 0.95
N ARG A 48 -3.67 -15.25 1.65
CA ARG A 48 -4.99 -15.87 1.83
C ARG A 48 -5.83 -15.05 2.82
N LEU A 49 -7.08 -14.79 2.44
CA LEU A 49 -8.06 -14.08 3.26
C LEU A 49 -8.67 -15.04 4.29
N ALA A 50 -9.13 -14.50 5.42
CA ALA A 50 -9.79 -15.30 6.46
C ALA A 50 -11.15 -15.86 6.02
N TYR A 51 -11.81 -15.16 5.09
CA TYR A 51 -13.06 -15.55 4.45
C TYR A 51 -13.12 -14.94 3.05
N GLU A 52 -14.06 -15.41 2.25
CA GLU A 52 -14.25 -14.95 0.87
C GLU A 52 -14.78 -13.52 0.83
N ILE A 53 -14.11 -12.66 0.06
CA ILE A 53 -14.53 -11.28 -0.19
C ILE A 53 -14.72 -11.12 -1.70
N ASN A 54 -15.91 -10.73 -2.14
CA ASN A 54 -16.24 -10.59 -3.57
C ASN A 54 -15.85 -11.83 -4.41
N LYS A 55 -16.06 -13.04 -3.87
CA LYS A 55 -15.69 -14.32 -4.51
C LYS A 55 -14.19 -14.62 -4.59
N HIS A 56 -13.36 -13.88 -3.88
CA HIS A 56 -11.92 -14.13 -3.78
C HIS A 56 -11.55 -14.66 -2.40
N GLN A 57 -10.75 -15.74 -2.37
CA GLN A 57 -10.17 -16.31 -1.14
C GLN A 57 -8.74 -15.79 -0.88
N GLU A 58 -8.17 -15.07 -1.84
CA GLU A 58 -6.86 -14.46 -1.78
C GLU A 58 -6.95 -12.99 -2.19
N GLY A 59 -5.98 -12.18 -1.78
CA GLY A 59 -5.88 -10.80 -2.21
C GLY A 59 -4.44 -10.29 -2.09
N ILE A 60 -4.13 -9.25 -2.87
CA ILE A 60 -2.82 -8.61 -2.84
C ILE A 60 -2.90 -7.43 -1.87
N TYR A 61 -2.11 -7.48 -0.81
CA TYR A 61 -2.14 -6.48 0.26
C TYR A 61 -1.17 -5.35 -0.03
N ILE A 62 -1.69 -4.12 -0.09
CA ILE A 62 -0.87 -2.92 -0.20
C ILE A 62 -1.12 -2.03 1.02
N GLN A 63 -0.04 -1.54 1.60
CA GLN A 63 -0.07 -0.55 2.68
C GLN A 63 0.48 0.78 2.17
N MET A 64 -0.21 1.86 2.49
CA MET A 64 0.19 3.22 2.15
C MET A 64 0.14 4.09 3.40
N ASN A 65 1.28 4.66 3.79
CA ASN A 65 1.40 5.59 4.90
C ASN A 65 1.65 6.99 4.33
N TYR A 66 0.95 8.00 4.82
CA TYR A 66 1.10 9.37 4.33
C TYR A 66 0.70 10.40 5.37
N GLU A 67 1.22 11.61 5.22
CA GLU A 67 0.82 12.78 6.00
C GLU A 67 -0.04 13.70 5.14
N ALA A 68 -1.27 13.94 5.56
CA ALA A 68 -2.20 14.78 4.81
C ALA A 68 -3.14 15.54 5.74
N ASP A 69 -3.87 16.49 5.17
CA ASP A 69 -5.05 17.04 5.84
C ASP A 69 -6.24 16.05 5.71
N GLY A 70 -7.16 16.05 6.69
CA GLY A 70 -8.28 15.11 6.70
C GLY A 70 -9.20 15.20 5.47
N SER A 71 -9.19 16.35 4.79
CA SER A 71 -9.88 16.55 3.50
C SER A 71 -9.41 15.61 2.37
N HIS A 72 -8.23 15.01 2.48
CA HIS A 72 -7.61 14.18 1.44
C HIS A 72 -8.09 12.72 1.48
N VAL A 73 -8.64 12.27 2.61
CA VAL A 73 -9.06 10.87 2.81
C VAL A 73 -10.30 10.54 1.97
N ALA A 74 -11.33 11.39 2.01
CA ALA A 74 -12.59 11.09 1.32
C ALA A 74 -12.46 10.93 -0.21
N PRO A 75 -11.65 11.73 -0.93
CA PRO A 75 -11.36 11.51 -2.34
C PRO A 75 -10.64 10.18 -2.63
N LEU A 76 -9.66 9.80 -1.79
CA LEU A 76 -8.93 8.54 -1.93
C LEU A 76 -9.88 7.34 -1.76
N GLU A 77 -10.66 7.33 -0.68
CA GLU A 77 -11.65 6.28 -0.43
C GLU A 77 -12.70 6.20 -1.53
N ARG A 78 -13.13 7.35 -2.06
CA ARG A 78 -14.06 7.39 -3.20
C ARG A 78 -13.46 6.73 -4.44
N ALA A 79 -12.20 7.02 -4.77
CA ALA A 79 -11.52 6.40 -5.91
C ALA A 79 -11.38 4.89 -5.72
N MET A 80 -10.98 4.43 -4.53
CA MET A 80 -10.87 3.01 -4.20
C MET A 80 -12.24 2.30 -4.26
N ARG A 81 -13.31 2.93 -3.79
CA ARG A 81 -14.66 2.38 -3.84
C ARG A 81 -15.22 2.26 -5.26
N LEU A 82 -14.80 3.15 -6.17
CA LEU A 82 -15.23 3.11 -7.57
C LEU A 82 -14.39 2.15 -8.42
N SER A 83 -13.18 1.82 -7.99
CA SER A 83 -12.34 0.83 -8.67
C SER A 83 -12.86 -0.58 -8.41
N GLU A 84 -13.03 -1.36 -9.47
CA GLU A 84 -13.35 -2.79 -9.39
C GLU A 84 -12.14 -3.65 -8.98
N GLU A 85 -10.95 -3.05 -8.95
CA GLU A 85 -9.69 -3.71 -8.62
C GLU A 85 -9.51 -3.85 -7.10
N VAL A 86 -10.11 -2.94 -6.32
CA VAL A 86 -10.03 -2.93 -4.86
C VAL A 86 -11.22 -3.69 -4.28
N ILE A 87 -10.94 -4.79 -3.58
CA ILE A 87 -11.99 -5.60 -2.94
C ILE A 87 -12.29 -5.14 -1.51
N ARG A 88 -11.32 -4.47 -0.86
CA ARG A 88 -11.48 -3.89 0.47
C ARG A 88 -10.44 -2.81 0.72
N TYR A 89 -10.80 -1.79 1.49
CA TYR A 89 -9.87 -0.80 2.01
C TYR A 89 -10.20 -0.45 3.46
N LEU A 90 -9.20 0.05 4.18
CA LEU A 90 -9.32 0.58 5.53
C LEU A 90 -8.33 1.72 5.68
N THR A 91 -8.84 2.92 5.98
CA THR A 91 -8.01 4.08 6.33
C THR A 91 -8.08 4.32 7.84
N MET A 92 -6.92 4.46 8.46
CA MET A 92 -6.77 4.70 9.89
C MET A 92 -5.97 5.98 10.10
N LYS A 93 -6.47 6.85 10.98
CA LYS A 93 -5.70 7.99 11.48
C LYS A 93 -4.73 7.51 12.57
N ILE A 94 -3.45 7.75 12.35
CA ILE A 94 -2.40 7.39 13.30
C ILE A 94 -2.15 8.58 14.25
N LYS A 95 -2.17 8.31 15.56
CA LYS A 95 -1.91 9.35 16.59
C LYS A 95 -0.43 9.71 16.74
N GLN A 96 0.48 8.78 16.45
CA GLN A 96 1.93 8.98 16.50
C GLN A 96 2.57 8.26 15.31
N PRO A 97 3.35 8.96 14.45
CA PRO A 97 3.99 8.31 13.31
C PRO A 97 4.87 7.16 13.81
N LYS A 98 4.70 5.96 13.23
CA LYS A 98 5.59 4.85 13.52
C LYS A 98 7.00 5.27 13.10
N LYS A 99 7.92 5.37 14.05
CA LYS A 99 9.35 5.49 13.75
C LYS A 99 9.71 4.31 12.85
N LYS A 100 10.42 4.58 11.76
CA LYS A 100 10.94 3.54 10.87
C LYS A 100 11.84 2.62 11.69
N ASP A 101 11.35 1.44 12.06
CA ASP A 101 12.23 0.34 12.46
C ASP A 101 12.98 -0.06 11.18
N GLN A 102 14.15 0.54 10.97
CA GLN A 102 15.12 0.05 10.01
C GLN A 102 15.48 -1.37 10.44
N LYS A 103 14.78 -2.37 9.91
CA LYS A 103 15.26 -3.74 9.98
C LYS A 103 16.51 -3.76 9.10
N PRO A 104 17.72 -4.02 9.63
CA PRO A 104 18.91 -4.04 8.81
C PRO A 104 18.69 -5.09 7.72
N ALA A 105 18.87 -4.67 6.48
CA ALA A 105 18.87 -5.56 5.33
C ALA A 105 19.83 -6.70 5.64
N SER A 106 19.30 -7.91 5.80
CA SER A 106 20.11 -9.12 5.81
C SER A 106 20.81 -9.18 4.46
N GLN A 107 22.09 -8.81 4.45
CA GLN A 107 23.00 -8.97 3.33
C GLN A 107 22.98 -10.45 2.93
N GLY A 108 22.34 -10.74 1.80
CA GLY A 108 22.51 -12.00 1.11
C GLY A 108 23.96 -12.12 0.66
N THR A 109 24.61 -13.17 1.13
CA THR A 109 25.90 -13.72 0.73
C THR A 109 26.23 -13.50 -0.74
N GLN A 110 27.32 -12.78 -1.02
CA GLN A 110 28.04 -12.93 -2.29
C GLN A 110 28.84 -14.23 -2.22
N PRO A 111 28.72 -15.15 -3.20
CA PRO A 111 29.64 -16.28 -3.30
C PRO A 111 31.02 -15.77 -3.72
N ALA A 112 32.04 -16.13 -2.94
CA ALA A 112 33.43 -15.91 -3.29
C ALA A 112 33.81 -16.83 -4.47
N GLU A 113 33.79 -16.28 -5.68
CA GLU A 113 34.66 -16.77 -6.76
C GLU A 113 36.09 -16.38 -6.40
N ALA A 114 36.88 -17.35 -5.95
CA ALA A 114 38.33 -17.28 -5.97
C ALA A 114 38.80 -18.03 -7.21
N GLU A 115 39.18 -17.27 -8.23
CA GLU A 115 39.96 -17.72 -9.38
C GLU A 115 41.35 -18.20 -8.96
N ALA A 116 41.86 -19.10 -9.81
CA ALA A 116 43.18 -19.68 -9.98
C ALA A 116 44.41 -18.95 -9.42
#